data_AF-A0A399GZS8-F1
#
_entry.id   AF-A0A399GZS8-F1
#
_cell.length_a   1.000
_cell.length_b   1.000
_cell.length_c   1.000
_cell.angle_alpha   90.00
_cell.angle_beta   90.00
_cell.angle_gamma   90.00
#
_symmetry.space_group_name_H-M   'P 1'
#
loop_
_entity.id
_entity.type
_entity.pdbx_description
1 polymer ?
#
loop_
_entity_poly.entity_id
_entity_poly.type
_entity_poly.pdbx_seq_one_letter_code
_entity_poly.pdbx_strand_id
1 'polypeptide(L)'
;MRTPTFADSAPGDTAAGPALLLRSGPGHPPVLSGDFDRDRSAVTAHLESAVRSVDAMPPRTERTAAEQRVAAALHDAADTLRRRFLASYADRIYAELTDGLTRSPRLEELTESAAAYFPGLVPTRDRLEAEARHSQRTKEGWEVAVGLFFQAVLNAPTAGNHLLRSMLRPTARARAALLDYQLTGHADLGIATVTRQDGIAQLELRNTEFLNAEDDAATEALETGTDLVLLDPASHVGVLRGAPQTHPAYAGRRVFSAGINLTHLYNGDISLLGFLLRREAGYIAKFVRGLCLDDSAGEGWWPDADKPWVAAVDAFAIGGGMQILPTMDRVVAADDSWFSLPAMEEGLVPGVANMRLLHLTGSRLSRRLIFWGRKLRATDPEASLFVDETVPADAMDGAVRAAAGHLDQPAVGANRRMLNLVEEPIDLFRRYLAQYAYEQARQLHSPGLITTLENTWVNRSRGASGATASQG
;
A
#
# COMPACT_ATOMS: atom_id res chain seq x y z
N MET A 1 1.08 61.66 32.99
CA MET A 1 -0.35 61.51 32.63
C MET A 1 -0.61 62.15 31.29
N ARG A 2 -0.78 61.33 30.25
CA ARG A 2 -1.58 61.58 29.02
C ARG A 2 -1.38 60.38 28.10
N THR A 3 -2.40 59.53 28.06
CA THR A 3 -2.57 58.37 27.17
C THR A 3 -2.87 58.86 25.75
N PRO A 4 -2.33 58.24 24.69
CA PRO A 4 -2.86 58.35 23.34
C PRO A 4 -3.89 57.23 23.09
N THR A 5 -5.02 57.65 22.55
CA THR A 5 -6.11 56.83 22.00
C THR A 5 -5.67 56.08 20.75
N PHE A 6 -5.85 54.75 20.72
CA PHE A 6 -5.86 53.95 19.50
C PHE A 6 -7.29 53.92 18.95
N ALA A 7 -7.45 54.27 17.68
CA ALA A 7 -8.68 54.10 16.94
C ALA A 7 -8.83 52.63 16.53
N ASP A 8 -9.95 52.03 16.91
CA ASP A 8 -10.41 50.74 16.40
C ASP A 8 -10.77 50.87 14.92
N SER A 9 -10.08 50.12 14.05
CA SER A 9 -10.61 49.74 12.75
C SER A 9 -10.74 48.22 12.73
N ALA A 10 -11.93 47.75 13.12
CA ALA A 10 -12.35 46.37 12.94
C ALA A 10 -12.44 46.05 11.43
N PRO A 11 -11.84 44.95 10.93
CA PRO A 11 -12.18 44.45 9.62
C PRO A 11 -13.59 43.84 9.68
N GLY A 12 -14.45 44.27 8.75
CA GLY A 12 -15.82 43.79 8.62
C GLY A 12 -15.87 42.28 8.41
N ASP A 13 -16.29 41.58 9.45
CA ASP A 13 -16.56 40.15 9.45
C ASP A 13 -17.84 39.91 8.64
N THR A 14 -17.71 39.39 7.42
CA THR A 14 -18.86 38.95 6.61
C THR A 14 -19.36 37.61 7.12
N ALA A 15 -20.01 37.63 8.29
CA ALA A 15 -20.56 36.47 8.99
C ALA A 15 -21.71 35.73 8.24
N ALA A 16 -22.02 36.10 6.99
CA ALA A 16 -23.11 35.52 6.21
C ALA A 16 -22.71 34.26 5.41
N GLY A 17 -21.43 34.09 5.04
CA GLY A 17 -20.97 33.01 4.16
C GLY A 17 -21.06 31.59 4.77
N PRO A 18 -20.52 31.34 5.99
CA PRO A 18 -20.52 30.01 6.59
C PRO A 18 -21.91 29.50 6.98
N ALA A 19 -22.80 30.42 7.39
CA ALA A 19 -24.17 30.09 7.78
C ALA A 19 -25.07 29.77 6.56
N LEU A 20 -24.77 30.34 5.39
CA LEU A 20 -25.49 30.02 4.16
C LEU A 20 -25.14 28.61 3.66
N LEU A 21 -23.85 28.24 3.66
CA LEU A 21 -23.37 26.91 3.23
C LEU A 21 -23.92 25.77 4.09
N LEU A 22 -24.09 25.98 5.40
CA LEU A 22 -24.74 25.02 6.29
C LEU A 22 -26.26 24.92 6.10
N ARG A 23 -26.91 25.96 5.55
CA ARG A 23 -28.36 25.95 5.24
C ARG A 23 -28.67 25.34 3.88
N SER A 24 -27.72 25.32 2.95
CA SER A 24 -27.83 24.69 1.62
C SER A 24 -27.01 23.40 1.48
N GLY A 25 -26.43 22.90 2.58
CA GLY A 25 -25.74 21.61 2.63
C GLY A 25 -26.70 20.41 2.52
N PRO A 26 -26.18 19.17 2.50
CA PRO A 26 -27.04 17.99 2.60
C PRO A 26 -27.88 18.11 3.88
N GLY A 27 -29.18 17.80 3.78
CA GLY A 27 -30.08 17.73 4.94
C GLY A 27 -29.61 16.69 5.96
N HIS A 28 -30.41 16.38 6.98
CA HIS A 28 -30.00 15.37 7.96
C HIS A 28 -29.68 14.01 7.31
N PRO A 29 -28.60 13.31 7.73
CA PRO A 29 -28.28 11.99 7.22
C PRO A 29 -29.45 11.03 7.39
N PRO A 30 -29.77 10.21 6.37
CA PRO A 30 -30.88 9.26 6.47
C PRO A 30 -30.63 8.22 7.57
N VAL A 31 -31.72 7.78 8.19
CA VAL A 31 -31.72 6.63 9.10
C VAL A 31 -32.01 5.39 8.27
N LEU A 32 -31.16 4.37 8.39
CA LEU A 32 -31.34 3.10 7.69
C LEU A 32 -32.63 2.43 8.17
N SER A 33 -33.48 2.07 7.22
CA SER A 33 -34.79 1.45 7.42
C SER A 33 -34.71 -0.08 7.47
N GLY A 34 -33.61 -0.67 7.03
CA GLY A 34 -33.45 -2.12 6.89
C GLY A 34 -33.90 -2.67 5.52
N ASP A 35 -34.51 -1.83 4.69
CA ASP A 35 -34.84 -2.15 3.30
C ASP A 35 -33.69 -1.67 2.39
N PHE A 36 -33.00 -2.62 1.74
CA PHE A 36 -31.79 -2.32 0.99
C PHE A 36 -32.01 -1.30 -0.13
N ASP A 37 -33.10 -1.42 -0.90
CA ASP A 37 -33.35 -0.54 -2.04
C ASP A 37 -33.67 0.88 -1.60
N ARG A 38 -34.52 1.03 -0.56
CA ARG A 38 -34.82 2.33 0.03
C ARG A 38 -33.59 2.97 0.65
N ASP A 39 -32.83 2.20 1.41
CA ASP A 39 -31.62 2.68 2.08
C ASP A 39 -30.55 3.07 1.06
N ARG A 40 -30.36 2.27 0.01
CA ARG A 40 -29.47 2.58 -1.12
C ARG A 40 -29.83 3.93 -1.72
N SER A 41 -31.08 4.12 -2.15
CA SER A 41 -31.52 5.39 -2.76
C SER A 41 -31.35 6.59 -1.84
N ALA A 42 -31.68 6.45 -0.55
CA ALA A 42 -31.56 7.55 0.41
C ALA A 42 -30.08 7.90 0.70
N VAL A 43 -29.24 6.87 0.88
CA VAL A 43 -27.82 7.05 1.19
C VAL A 43 -27.06 7.63 0.00
N THR A 44 -27.21 7.08 -1.21
CA THR A 44 -26.49 7.61 -2.39
C THR A 44 -26.89 9.06 -2.67
N ALA A 45 -28.18 9.39 -2.62
CA ALA A 45 -28.65 10.77 -2.79
C ALA A 45 -28.02 11.74 -1.77
N HIS A 46 -27.92 11.33 -0.50
CA HIS A 46 -27.29 12.13 0.54
C HIS A 46 -25.78 12.26 0.33
N LEU A 47 -25.08 11.18 0.00
CA LEU A 47 -23.63 11.18 -0.23
C LEU A 47 -23.26 12.02 -1.45
N GLU A 48 -24.00 11.92 -2.56
CA GLU A 48 -23.80 12.79 -3.72
C GLU A 48 -24.06 14.26 -3.39
N SER A 49 -25.07 14.55 -2.56
CA SER A 49 -25.31 15.91 -2.08
C SER A 49 -24.14 16.43 -1.26
N ALA A 50 -23.56 15.61 -0.38
CA ALA A 50 -22.37 15.98 0.39
C ALA A 50 -21.17 16.26 -0.53
N VAL A 51 -20.95 15.40 -1.53
CA VAL A 51 -19.90 15.59 -2.55
C VAL A 51 -20.09 16.93 -3.29
N ARG A 52 -21.30 17.20 -3.80
CA ARG A 52 -21.62 18.48 -4.46
C ARG A 52 -21.40 19.69 -3.55
N SER A 53 -21.72 19.56 -2.25
CA SER A 53 -21.50 20.63 -1.30
C SER A 53 -20.01 20.94 -1.10
N VAL A 54 -19.14 19.92 -1.07
CA VAL A 54 -17.68 20.11 -1.02
C VAL A 54 -17.16 20.70 -2.33
N ASP A 55 -17.63 20.22 -3.47
CA ASP A 55 -17.22 20.72 -4.79
C ASP A 55 -17.62 22.18 -5.03
N ALA A 56 -18.69 22.65 -4.40
CA ALA A 56 -19.14 24.04 -4.47
C ALA A 56 -18.29 25.00 -3.60
N MET A 57 -17.40 24.47 -2.75
CA MET A 57 -16.50 25.28 -1.93
C MET A 57 -15.29 25.74 -2.74
N PRO A 58 -14.60 26.82 -2.34
CA PRO A 58 -13.30 27.18 -2.91
C PRO A 58 -12.32 26.01 -2.84
N PRO A 59 -11.28 25.99 -3.70
CA PRO A 59 -10.18 25.03 -3.59
C PRO A 59 -9.65 24.96 -2.16
N ARG A 60 -9.25 23.76 -1.71
CA ARG A 60 -8.81 23.54 -0.32
C ARG A 60 -7.79 24.55 0.19
N THR A 61 -6.85 24.96 -0.67
CA THR A 61 -5.81 25.94 -0.35
C THR A 61 -6.31 27.36 -0.13
N GLU A 62 -7.51 27.68 -0.64
CA GLU A 62 -8.12 29.01 -0.60
C GLU A 62 -9.20 29.12 0.49
N ARG A 63 -9.59 27.99 1.10
CA ARG A 63 -10.59 27.96 2.16
C ARG A 63 -10.10 28.65 3.42
N THR A 64 -10.96 29.49 3.98
CA THR A 64 -10.84 30.01 5.35
C THR A 64 -10.89 28.87 6.37
N ALA A 65 -10.44 29.13 7.60
CA ALA A 65 -10.54 28.16 8.70
C ALA A 65 -12.00 27.73 8.98
N ALA A 66 -12.97 28.60 8.73
CA ALA A 66 -14.39 28.26 8.87
C ALA A 66 -14.85 27.30 7.77
N GLU A 67 -14.50 27.56 6.51
CA GLU A 67 -14.81 26.68 5.38
C GLU A 67 -14.11 25.32 5.53
N GLN A 68 -12.87 25.29 6.01
CA GLN A 68 -12.18 24.02 6.31
C GLN A 68 -12.95 23.19 7.36
N ARG A 69 -13.47 23.82 8.41
CA ARG A 69 -14.30 23.13 9.42
C ARG A 69 -15.61 22.61 8.83
N VAL A 70 -16.23 23.36 7.92
CA VAL A 70 -17.46 22.92 7.23
C VAL A 70 -17.18 21.73 6.33
N ALA A 71 -16.12 21.77 5.52
CA ALA A 71 -15.70 20.65 4.68
C ALA A 71 -15.41 19.39 5.52
N ALA A 72 -14.65 19.54 6.61
CA ALA A 72 -14.36 18.43 7.53
C ALA A 72 -15.65 17.82 8.12
N ALA A 73 -16.61 18.65 8.56
CA ALA A 73 -17.88 18.17 9.08
C ALA A 73 -18.73 17.43 8.02
N LEU A 74 -18.71 17.88 6.77
CA LEU A 74 -19.37 17.19 5.65
C LEU A 74 -18.74 15.82 5.39
N HIS A 75 -17.40 15.74 5.36
CA HIS A 75 -16.68 14.47 5.24
C HIS A 75 -17.00 13.52 6.40
N ASP A 76 -16.91 13.99 7.65
CA ASP A 76 -17.17 13.17 8.83
C ASP A 76 -18.62 12.62 8.86
N ALA A 77 -19.60 13.45 8.50
CA ALA A 77 -20.99 13.03 8.41
C ALA A 77 -21.19 11.98 7.30
N ALA A 78 -20.61 12.21 6.11
CA ALA A 78 -20.67 11.28 4.99
C ALA A 78 -19.98 9.95 5.32
N ASP A 79 -18.81 9.97 5.94
CA ASP A 79 -18.05 8.78 6.35
C ASP A 79 -18.75 7.99 7.45
N THR A 80 -19.43 8.68 8.37
CA THR A 80 -20.29 8.03 9.37
C THR A 80 -21.45 7.30 8.70
N LEU A 81 -22.07 7.92 7.69
CA LEU A 81 -23.15 7.30 6.92
C LEU A 81 -22.64 6.10 6.10
N ARG A 82 -21.49 6.25 5.41
CA ARG A 82 -20.82 5.15 4.68
C ARG A 82 -20.61 3.95 5.58
N ARG A 83 -20.04 4.17 6.78
CA ARG A 83 -19.80 3.09 7.75
C ARG A 83 -21.07 2.36 8.14
N ARG A 84 -22.14 3.08 8.46
CA ARG A 84 -23.42 2.46 8.84
C ARG A 84 -24.02 1.66 7.70
N PHE A 85 -24.02 2.22 6.49
CA PHE A 85 -24.56 1.57 5.30
C PHE A 85 -23.77 0.31 4.95
N LEU A 86 -22.44 0.42 4.88
CA LEU A 86 -21.54 -0.68 4.59
C LEU A 86 -21.59 -1.78 5.66
N ALA A 87 -21.63 -1.42 6.95
CA ALA A 87 -21.76 -2.41 8.04
C ALA A 87 -23.06 -3.22 7.95
N SER A 88 -24.12 -2.65 7.36
CA SER A 88 -25.41 -3.32 7.21
C SER A 88 -25.49 -4.16 5.93
N TYR A 89 -24.77 -3.77 4.86
CA TYR A 89 -25.01 -4.28 3.52
C TYR A 89 -23.76 -4.68 2.72
N ALA A 90 -22.57 -4.78 3.34
CA ALA A 90 -21.32 -5.09 2.62
C ALA A 90 -21.41 -6.33 1.71
N ASP A 91 -21.90 -7.47 2.22
CA ASP A 91 -22.05 -8.70 1.41
C ASP A 91 -23.04 -8.50 0.25
N ARG A 92 -24.15 -7.79 0.49
CA ARG A 92 -25.15 -7.52 -0.55
C ARG A 92 -24.60 -6.61 -1.65
N ILE A 93 -23.94 -5.53 -1.25
CA ILE A 93 -23.28 -4.59 -2.16
C ILE A 93 -22.23 -5.35 -2.98
N TYR A 94 -21.36 -6.11 -2.33
CA TYR A 94 -20.31 -6.86 -3.00
C TYR A 94 -20.87 -7.90 -3.97
N ALA A 95 -21.93 -8.62 -3.59
CA ALA A 95 -22.62 -9.56 -4.48
C ALA A 95 -23.19 -8.86 -5.73
N GLU A 96 -23.81 -7.68 -5.60
CA GLU A 96 -24.25 -6.90 -6.77
C GLU A 96 -23.08 -6.45 -7.65
N LEU A 97 -21.98 -6.00 -7.03
CA LEU A 97 -20.78 -5.58 -7.75
C LEU A 97 -20.01 -6.72 -8.40
N THR A 98 -20.25 -7.97 -8.03
CA THR A 98 -19.54 -9.15 -8.56
C THR A 98 -20.44 -10.11 -9.33
N ASP A 99 -21.69 -9.73 -9.57
CA ASP A 99 -22.71 -10.59 -10.18
C ASP A 99 -22.81 -11.94 -9.44
N GLY A 100 -23.04 -11.86 -8.13
CA GLY A 100 -23.13 -13.05 -7.27
C GLY A 100 -21.81 -13.81 -7.11
N LEU A 101 -20.68 -13.09 -6.98
CA LEU A 101 -19.33 -13.66 -6.85
C LEU A 101 -18.84 -14.42 -8.11
N THR A 102 -19.42 -14.15 -9.28
CA THR A 102 -19.00 -14.80 -10.54
C THR A 102 -17.90 -14.03 -11.25
N ARG A 103 -17.79 -12.72 -11.01
CA ARG A 103 -16.70 -11.87 -11.49
C ARG A 103 -15.65 -11.71 -10.40
N SER A 104 -14.38 -11.80 -10.76
CA SER A 104 -13.24 -11.54 -9.86
C SER A 104 -12.58 -10.19 -10.20
N PRO A 105 -13.17 -9.05 -9.79
CA PRO A 105 -12.56 -7.74 -10.03
C PRO A 105 -11.36 -7.50 -9.11
N ARG A 106 -10.38 -6.73 -9.59
CA ARG A 106 -9.31 -6.20 -8.75
C ARG A 106 -9.77 -4.96 -7.97
N LEU A 107 -8.91 -4.40 -7.12
CA LEU A 107 -9.24 -3.25 -6.26
C LEU A 107 -9.77 -2.06 -7.07
N GLU A 108 -9.10 -1.72 -8.15
CA GLU A 108 -9.45 -0.58 -9.01
C GLU A 108 -10.80 -0.80 -9.70
N GLU A 109 -10.99 -1.95 -10.36
CA GLU A 109 -12.23 -2.32 -11.05
C GLU A 109 -13.44 -2.40 -10.10
N LEU A 110 -13.23 -2.90 -8.88
CA LEU A 110 -14.27 -2.96 -7.86
C LEU A 110 -14.64 -1.56 -7.38
N THR A 111 -13.66 -0.66 -7.21
CA THR A 111 -13.90 0.74 -6.83
C THR A 111 -14.66 1.48 -7.93
N GLU A 112 -14.27 1.29 -9.20
CA GLU A 112 -14.98 1.85 -10.35
C GLU A 112 -16.43 1.36 -10.42
N SER A 113 -16.65 0.06 -10.21
CA SER A 113 -18.00 -0.52 -10.16
C SER A 113 -18.81 0.05 -8.97
N ALA A 114 -18.21 0.15 -7.79
CA ALA A 114 -18.86 0.72 -6.62
C ALA A 114 -19.27 2.18 -6.84
N ALA A 115 -18.42 3.00 -7.46
CA ALA A 115 -18.74 4.38 -7.80
C ALA A 115 -19.92 4.50 -8.78
N ALA A 116 -20.00 3.58 -9.75
CA ALA A 116 -21.06 3.57 -10.76
C ALA A 116 -22.42 3.12 -10.22
N TYR A 117 -22.45 2.05 -9.41
CA TYR A 117 -23.70 1.48 -8.88
C TYR A 117 -24.17 2.16 -7.59
N PHE A 118 -23.25 2.75 -6.82
CA PHE A 118 -23.53 3.44 -5.57
C PHE A 118 -22.89 4.85 -5.56
N PRO A 119 -23.46 5.81 -6.32
CA PRO A 119 -22.91 7.15 -6.42
C PRO A 119 -22.65 7.79 -5.05
N GLY A 120 -21.45 8.35 -4.88
CA GLY A 120 -21.00 8.96 -3.63
C GLY A 120 -20.50 7.98 -2.56
N LEU A 121 -20.69 6.66 -2.70
CA LEU A 121 -20.17 5.66 -1.75
C LEU A 121 -18.63 5.68 -1.73
N VAL A 122 -18.02 5.66 -2.91
CA VAL A 122 -16.59 5.85 -3.17
C VAL A 122 -16.40 6.89 -4.28
N PRO A 123 -15.24 7.56 -4.38
CA PRO A 123 -14.96 8.48 -5.47
C PRO A 123 -14.93 7.78 -6.83
N THR A 124 -15.28 8.50 -7.89
CA THR A 124 -15.07 8.06 -9.27
C THR A 124 -13.59 8.05 -9.62
N ARG A 125 -13.23 7.30 -10.67
CA ARG A 125 -11.88 7.30 -11.24
C ARG A 125 -11.41 8.72 -11.58
N ASP A 126 -12.21 9.49 -12.30
CA ASP A 126 -11.89 10.87 -12.68
C ASP A 126 -11.60 11.75 -11.46
N ARG A 127 -12.29 11.52 -10.34
CA ARG A 127 -12.06 12.26 -9.09
C ARG A 127 -10.73 11.87 -8.44
N LEU A 128 -10.41 10.57 -8.40
CA LEU A 128 -9.12 10.10 -7.90
C LEU A 128 -7.96 10.59 -8.77
N GLU A 129 -8.12 10.57 -10.10
CA GLU A 129 -7.13 11.09 -11.05
C GLU A 129 -6.99 12.62 -10.97
N ALA A 130 -8.07 13.36 -10.68
CA ALA A 130 -7.99 14.79 -10.42
C ALA A 130 -7.23 15.06 -9.10
N GLU A 131 -7.55 14.31 -8.05
CA GLU A 131 -6.92 14.44 -6.73
C GLU A 131 -5.42 14.09 -6.77
N ALA A 132 -5.01 13.10 -7.56
CA ALA A 132 -3.62 12.71 -7.75
C ALA A 132 -2.74 13.81 -8.38
N ARG A 133 -3.33 14.84 -9.02
CA ARG A 133 -2.57 15.99 -9.57
C ARG A 133 -2.22 17.04 -8.52
N HIS A 134 -2.67 16.83 -7.28
CA HIS A 134 -2.45 17.75 -6.18
C HIS A 134 -1.44 17.16 -5.20
N SER A 135 -0.55 18.02 -4.69
CA SER A 135 0.31 17.70 -3.55
C SER A 135 -0.50 17.13 -2.39
N GLN A 136 0.11 16.25 -1.60
CA GLN A 136 -0.61 15.51 -0.55
C GLN A 136 -1.32 16.43 0.44
N ARG A 137 -0.71 17.58 0.76
CA ARG A 137 -1.28 18.63 1.63
C ARG A 137 -2.60 19.21 1.12
N THR A 138 -2.76 19.24 -0.20
CA THR A 138 -3.83 19.96 -0.89
C THR A 138 -4.97 19.06 -1.36
N LYS A 139 -4.82 17.74 -1.26
CA LYS A 139 -5.88 16.75 -1.52
C LYS A 139 -7.05 16.93 -0.56
N GLU A 140 -8.25 16.56 -0.99
CA GLU A 140 -9.42 16.54 -0.10
C GLU A 140 -9.40 15.35 0.86
N GLY A 141 -8.88 14.22 0.39
CA GLY A 141 -8.87 12.95 1.10
C GLY A 141 -9.99 12.01 0.66
N TRP A 142 -10.35 12.01 -0.63
CA TRP A 142 -11.41 11.12 -1.13
C TRP A 142 -11.05 9.64 -1.00
N GLU A 143 -9.77 9.31 -0.93
CA GLU A 143 -9.28 7.94 -0.69
C GLU A 143 -9.73 7.38 0.68
N VAL A 144 -10.13 8.22 1.65
CA VAL A 144 -10.71 7.76 2.93
C VAL A 144 -11.99 6.96 2.72
N ALA A 145 -12.83 7.37 1.76
CA ALA A 145 -14.05 6.64 1.42
C ALA A 145 -13.74 5.28 0.78
N VAL A 146 -12.65 5.19 0.00
CA VAL A 146 -12.13 3.94 -0.55
C VAL A 146 -11.65 3.00 0.57
N GLY A 147 -10.90 3.53 1.53
CA GLY A 147 -10.46 2.77 2.71
C GLY A 147 -11.62 2.22 3.53
N LEU A 148 -12.70 3.00 3.71
CA LEU A 148 -13.94 2.55 4.36
C LEU A 148 -14.63 1.42 3.60
N PHE A 149 -14.72 1.54 2.28
CA PHE A 149 -15.30 0.51 1.43
C PHE A 149 -14.54 -0.81 1.55
N PHE A 150 -13.21 -0.78 1.42
CA PHE A 150 -12.40 -2.00 1.54
C PHE A 150 -12.35 -2.55 2.96
N GLN A 151 -12.39 -1.71 4.00
CA GLN A 151 -12.55 -2.19 5.37
C GLN A 151 -13.83 -3.02 5.52
N ALA A 152 -14.95 -2.56 4.97
CA ALA A 152 -16.21 -3.28 5.06
C ALA A 152 -16.21 -4.57 4.23
N VAL A 153 -15.75 -4.50 2.97
CA VAL A 153 -15.65 -5.67 2.08
C VAL A 153 -14.74 -6.74 2.67
N LEU A 154 -13.57 -6.37 3.18
CA LEU A 154 -12.63 -7.32 3.76
C LEU A 154 -13.12 -7.86 5.11
N ASN A 155 -13.86 -7.09 5.91
CA ASN A 155 -14.43 -7.59 7.17
C ASN A 155 -15.56 -8.61 6.95
N ALA A 156 -16.34 -8.46 5.87
CA ALA A 156 -17.32 -9.44 5.45
C ALA A 156 -16.62 -10.72 4.95
N PRO A 157 -16.75 -11.89 5.62
CA PRO A 157 -15.91 -13.05 5.31
C PRO A 157 -16.04 -13.56 3.87
N THR A 158 -17.26 -13.68 3.35
CA THR A 158 -17.51 -14.17 1.99
C THR A 158 -16.97 -13.20 0.95
N ALA A 159 -17.35 -11.92 1.03
CA ALA A 159 -16.85 -10.88 0.13
C ALA A 159 -15.33 -10.71 0.20
N GLY A 160 -14.77 -10.65 1.40
CA GLY A 160 -13.36 -10.44 1.64
C GLY A 160 -12.49 -11.61 1.15
N ASN A 161 -12.91 -12.85 1.40
CA ASN A 161 -12.18 -14.02 0.89
C ASN A 161 -12.20 -14.08 -0.63
N HIS A 162 -13.34 -13.79 -1.26
CA HIS A 162 -13.44 -13.73 -2.72
C HIS A 162 -12.58 -12.59 -3.31
N LEU A 163 -12.57 -11.41 -2.70
CA LEU A 163 -11.68 -10.31 -3.13
C LEU A 163 -10.20 -10.69 -3.02
N LEU A 164 -9.79 -11.35 -1.93
CA LEU A 164 -8.40 -11.79 -1.78
C LEU A 164 -8.02 -12.80 -2.85
N ARG A 165 -8.88 -13.79 -3.16
CA ARG A 165 -8.63 -14.72 -4.28
C ARG A 165 -8.52 -14.00 -5.61
N SER A 166 -9.39 -13.01 -5.86
CA SER A 166 -9.31 -12.15 -7.05
C SER A 166 -7.95 -11.45 -7.17
N MET A 167 -7.42 -10.92 -6.06
CA MET A 167 -6.11 -10.27 -6.03
C MET A 167 -4.93 -11.23 -6.27
N LEU A 168 -5.09 -12.50 -5.88
CA LEU A 168 -4.13 -13.59 -6.15
C LEU A 168 -4.18 -14.10 -7.59
N ARG A 169 -5.12 -13.65 -8.43
CA ARG A 169 -5.12 -13.99 -9.86
C ARG A 169 -3.94 -13.31 -10.56
N PRO A 170 -3.38 -13.93 -11.61
CA PRO A 170 -2.35 -13.30 -12.44
C PRO A 170 -2.87 -12.04 -13.11
N THR A 171 -2.05 -11.00 -13.08
CA THR A 171 -2.27 -9.72 -13.74
C THR A 171 -2.35 -9.89 -15.27
N ALA A 172 -3.13 -9.02 -15.91
CA ALA A 172 -3.23 -8.99 -17.38
C ALA A 172 -1.86 -8.77 -18.04
N ARG A 173 -1.02 -7.92 -17.44
CA ARG A 173 0.33 -7.62 -17.92
C ARG A 173 1.24 -8.86 -17.88
N ALA A 174 1.19 -9.66 -16.81
CA ALA A 174 1.96 -10.90 -16.73
C ALA A 174 1.47 -11.93 -17.76
N ARG A 175 0.16 -12.08 -17.93
CA ARG A 175 -0.41 -12.97 -18.96
C ARG A 175 0.04 -12.60 -20.37
N ALA A 176 0.10 -11.30 -20.67
CA ALA A 176 0.56 -10.80 -21.96
C ALA A 176 2.06 -11.07 -22.20
N ALA A 177 2.88 -11.00 -21.16
CA ALA A 177 4.33 -11.23 -21.24
C ALA A 177 4.75 -12.71 -21.09
N LEU A 178 3.85 -13.59 -20.65
CA LEU A 178 4.19 -14.96 -20.23
C LEU A 178 4.87 -15.78 -21.34
N LEU A 179 4.33 -15.76 -22.56
CA LEU A 179 4.86 -16.58 -23.64
C LEU A 179 6.30 -16.18 -24.00
N ASP A 180 6.57 -14.88 -24.08
CA ASP A 180 7.91 -14.36 -24.36
C ASP A 180 8.89 -14.73 -23.25
N TYR A 181 8.48 -14.55 -21.99
CA TYR A 181 9.27 -14.96 -20.83
C TYR A 181 9.55 -16.48 -20.79
N GLN A 182 8.58 -17.31 -21.15
CA GLN A 182 8.77 -18.77 -21.20
C GLN A 182 9.81 -19.15 -22.26
N LEU A 183 9.76 -18.52 -23.45
CA LEU A 183 10.68 -18.79 -24.56
C LEU A 183 12.10 -18.28 -24.30
N THR A 184 12.25 -17.07 -23.75
CA THR A 184 13.54 -16.40 -23.62
C THR A 184 14.19 -16.59 -22.25
N GLY A 185 13.39 -16.89 -21.22
CA GLY A 185 13.82 -16.85 -19.83
C GLY A 185 14.03 -15.43 -19.30
N HIS A 186 13.64 -14.39 -20.04
CA HIS A 186 13.86 -13.01 -19.64
C HIS A 186 12.61 -12.14 -19.87
N ALA A 187 12.35 -11.20 -18.96
CA ALA A 187 11.32 -10.19 -19.11
C ALA A 187 11.81 -8.84 -18.59
N ASP A 188 11.66 -7.80 -19.40
CA ASP A 188 11.88 -6.42 -19.01
C ASP A 188 10.53 -5.76 -18.68
N LEU A 189 10.38 -5.30 -17.44
CA LEU A 189 9.15 -4.71 -16.90
C LEU A 189 9.29 -3.21 -16.63
N GLY A 190 10.28 -2.54 -17.23
CA GLY A 190 10.57 -1.14 -17.01
C GLY A 190 11.50 -0.96 -15.81
N ILE A 191 10.95 -0.82 -14.61
CA ILE A 191 11.77 -0.67 -13.38
C ILE A 191 12.02 -1.98 -12.64
N ALA A 192 11.64 -3.11 -13.22
CA ALA A 192 12.03 -4.43 -12.76
C ALA A 192 12.38 -5.35 -13.95
N THR A 193 13.12 -6.41 -13.68
CA THR A 193 13.41 -7.48 -14.65
C THR A 193 13.21 -8.85 -14.02
N VAL A 194 12.84 -9.84 -14.83
CA VAL A 194 12.88 -11.25 -14.43
C VAL A 194 13.86 -11.98 -15.35
N THR A 195 14.80 -12.72 -14.78
CA THR A 195 15.72 -13.58 -15.53
C THR A 195 15.77 -14.96 -14.92
N ARG A 196 15.46 -15.99 -15.71
CA ARG A 196 15.49 -17.40 -15.34
C ARG A 196 16.79 -18.04 -15.80
N GLN A 197 17.47 -18.70 -14.87
CA GLN A 197 18.63 -19.53 -15.14
C GLN A 197 18.59 -20.78 -14.26
N ASP A 198 18.72 -21.97 -14.85
CA ASP A 198 18.80 -23.25 -14.13
C ASP A 198 17.67 -23.47 -13.10
N GLY A 199 16.44 -23.12 -13.46
CA GLY A 199 15.27 -23.23 -12.56
C GLY A 199 15.12 -22.07 -11.57
N ILE A 200 16.09 -21.17 -11.47
CA ILE A 200 16.06 -20.03 -10.55
C ILE A 200 15.65 -18.77 -11.31
N ALA A 201 14.57 -18.13 -10.88
CA ALA A 201 14.07 -16.90 -11.49
C ALA A 201 14.35 -15.68 -10.62
N GLN A 202 15.29 -14.86 -11.06
CA GLN A 202 15.71 -13.65 -10.36
C GLN A 202 14.84 -12.46 -10.81
N LEU A 203 14.00 -11.99 -9.89
CA LEU A 203 13.25 -10.73 -9.97
C LEU A 203 14.12 -9.61 -9.40
N GLU A 204 14.62 -8.74 -10.26
CA GLU A 204 15.42 -7.59 -9.85
C GLU A 204 14.61 -6.29 -9.93
N LEU A 205 14.58 -5.53 -8.82
CA LEU A 205 14.10 -4.15 -8.83
C LEU A 205 15.25 -3.22 -9.23
N ARG A 206 15.02 -2.38 -10.24
CA ARG A 206 16.02 -1.49 -10.87
C ARG A 206 15.52 -0.06 -10.99
N ASN A 207 14.88 0.47 -9.96
CA ASN A 207 14.63 1.89 -9.84
C ASN A 207 15.92 2.61 -9.36
N THR A 208 16.94 2.59 -10.23
CA THR A 208 18.35 2.76 -9.86
C THR A 208 18.76 4.18 -9.51
N GLU A 209 17.98 5.17 -9.94
CA GLU A 209 18.18 6.59 -9.60
C GLU A 209 17.71 6.89 -8.18
N PHE A 210 16.75 6.11 -7.68
CA PHE A 210 16.07 6.33 -6.40
C PHE A 210 16.31 5.22 -5.39
N LEU A 211 17.41 4.47 -5.52
CA LEU A 211 17.80 3.43 -4.55
C LEU A 211 16.69 2.40 -4.31
N ASN A 212 15.95 2.05 -5.37
CA ASN A 212 14.81 1.15 -5.28
C ASN A 212 13.70 1.65 -4.35
N ALA A 213 13.50 2.97 -4.29
CA ALA A 213 12.32 3.56 -3.67
C ALA A 213 11.05 3.08 -4.39
N GLU A 214 10.05 2.70 -3.61
CA GLU A 214 8.82 2.08 -4.07
C GLU A 214 7.73 3.12 -4.33
N ASP A 215 7.00 2.93 -5.42
CA ASP A 215 5.81 3.68 -5.82
C ASP A 215 4.83 2.74 -6.55
N ASP A 216 3.75 3.29 -7.10
CA ASP A 216 2.74 2.57 -7.87
C ASP A 216 3.35 1.75 -9.02
N ALA A 217 4.32 2.31 -9.75
CA ALA A 217 4.99 1.62 -10.85
C ALA A 217 5.84 0.45 -10.34
N ALA A 218 6.52 0.61 -9.20
CA ALA A 218 7.31 -0.46 -8.60
C ALA A 218 6.42 -1.62 -8.18
N THR A 219 5.25 -1.31 -7.62
CA THR A 219 4.25 -2.31 -7.23
C THR A 219 3.71 -3.08 -8.44
N GLU A 220 3.39 -2.39 -9.52
CA GLU A 220 2.93 -3.05 -10.76
C GLU A 220 4.01 -3.96 -11.36
N ALA A 221 5.26 -3.49 -11.42
CA ALA A 221 6.37 -4.23 -12.00
C ALA A 221 6.72 -5.46 -11.14
N LEU A 222 6.78 -5.32 -9.81
CA LEU A 222 7.03 -6.43 -8.88
C LEU A 222 5.90 -7.46 -8.91
N GLU A 223 4.64 -7.03 -9.01
CA GLU A 223 3.52 -7.95 -9.13
C GLU A 223 3.55 -8.72 -10.45
N THR A 224 3.81 -8.02 -11.55
CA THR A 224 3.95 -8.65 -12.87
C THR A 224 5.10 -9.66 -12.87
N GLY A 225 6.25 -9.31 -12.30
CA GLY A 225 7.40 -10.21 -12.20
C GLY A 225 7.11 -11.43 -11.31
N THR A 226 6.46 -11.22 -10.18
CA THR A 226 6.02 -12.30 -9.27
C THR A 226 5.08 -13.27 -9.99
N ASP A 227 4.11 -12.76 -10.73
CA ASP A 227 3.19 -13.58 -11.52
C ASP A 227 3.92 -14.40 -12.58
N LEU A 228 4.87 -13.81 -13.32
CA LEU A 228 5.67 -14.51 -14.33
C LEU A 228 6.47 -15.66 -13.71
N VAL A 229 7.15 -15.39 -12.59
CA VAL A 229 7.89 -16.41 -11.85
C VAL A 229 6.97 -17.54 -11.42
N LEU A 230 5.78 -17.24 -10.89
CA LEU A 230 4.84 -18.27 -10.41
C LEU A 230 4.19 -19.06 -11.55
N LEU A 231 3.86 -18.42 -12.67
CA LEU A 231 3.21 -19.04 -13.84
C LEU A 231 4.13 -19.95 -14.65
N ASP A 232 5.43 -19.65 -14.69
CA ASP A 232 6.36 -20.37 -15.55
C ASP A 232 6.79 -21.72 -14.97
N PRO A 233 6.42 -22.88 -15.54
CA PRO A 233 6.77 -24.18 -14.99
C PRO A 233 8.29 -24.45 -14.96
N ALA A 234 9.09 -23.74 -15.76
CA ALA A 234 10.55 -23.88 -15.76
C ALA A 234 11.22 -23.10 -14.62
N SER A 235 10.49 -22.22 -13.93
CA SER A 235 10.96 -21.54 -12.72
C SER A 235 10.55 -22.35 -11.50
N HIS A 236 11.48 -22.78 -10.67
CA HIS A 236 11.24 -23.56 -9.46
C HIS A 236 11.34 -22.70 -8.20
N VAL A 237 12.27 -21.73 -8.19
CA VAL A 237 12.54 -20.85 -7.04
C VAL A 237 12.62 -19.40 -7.52
N GLY A 238 11.95 -18.50 -6.81
CA GLY A 238 12.06 -17.05 -7.03
C GLY A 238 13.18 -16.43 -6.20
N VAL A 239 13.89 -15.44 -6.74
CA VAL A 239 14.87 -14.63 -6.01
C VAL A 239 14.53 -13.16 -6.17
N LEU A 240 14.20 -12.46 -5.07
CA LEU A 240 14.04 -11.02 -5.07
C LEU A 240 15.36 -10.34 -4.68
N ARG A 241 15.87 -9.46 -5.54
CA ARG A 241 17.12 -8.73 -5.28
C ARG A 241 17.09 -7.32 -5.86
N GLY A 242 17.86 -6.40 -5.29
CA GLY A 242 18.08 -5.09 -5.86
C GLY A 242 19.15 -5.08 -6.95
N ALA A 243 18.91 -4.40 -8.07
CA ALA A 243 19.90 -4.21 -9.13
C ALA A 243 21.07 -3.30 -8.70
N PRO A 244 22.20 -3.30 -9.43
CA PRO A 244 23.25 -2.30 -9.27
C PRO A 244 22.71 -0.88 -9.52
N GLN A 245 23.08 0.07 -8.67
CA GLN A 245 22.51 1.41 -8.67
C GLN A 245 23.29 2.39 -9.56
N THR A 246 22.60 3.41 -10.08
CA THR A 246 23.17 4.53 -10.84
C THR A 246 23.32 5.79 -9.99
N HIS A 247 22.61 5.87 -8.86
CA HIS A 247 22.74 6.98 -7.91
C HIS A 247 24.21 7.15 -7.45
N PRO A 248 24.80 8.37 -7.45
CA PRO A 248 26.23 8.58 -7.21
C PRO A 248 26.78 7.97 -5.91
N ALA A 249 26.00 8.00 -4.83
CA ALA A 249 26.42 7.45 -3.53
C ALA A 249 26.52 5.91 -3.50
N TYR A 250 25.92 5.21 -4.47
CA TYR A 250 25.85 3.74 -4.54
C TYR A 250 26.19 3.21 -5.93
N ALA A 251 26.87 4.01 -6.76
CA ALA A 251 27.16 3.65 -8.15
C ALA A 251 27.84 2.27 -8.25
N GLY A 252 27.23 1.37 -9.03
CA GLY A 252 27.70 -0.01 -9.23
C GLY A 252 27.46 -0.97 -8.05
N ARG A 253 27.05 -0.48 -6.87
CA ARG A 253 26.64 -1.32 -5.74
C ARG A 253 25.18 -1.71 -5.88
N ARG A 254 24.84 -2.92 -5.46
CA ARG A 254 23.44 -3.36 -5.32
C ARG A 254 22.82 -2.73 -4.07
N VAL A 255 21.54 -2.39 -4.16
CA VAL A 255 20.75 -1.88 -3.03
C VAL A 255 19.38 -2.52 -3.08
N PHE A 256 18.98 -3.19 -2.00
CA PHE A 256 17.69 -3.90 -1.96
C PHE A 256 16.50 -2.94 -2.07
N SER A 257 16.27 -2.05 -1.09
CA SER A 257 15.19 -1.06 -1.18
C SER A 257 15.32 0.06 -0.14
N ALA A 258 15.08 1.30 -0.60
CA ALA A 258 15.01 2.50 0.23
C ALA A 258 13.63 2.77 0.84
N GLY A 259 12.66 1.86 0.68
CA GLY A 259 11.29 2.03 1.17
C GLY A 259 10.45 2.91 0.26
N ILE A 260 9.41 3.55 0.79
CA ILE A 260 8.48 4.35 -0.01
C ILE A 260 9.15 5.59 -0.61
N ASN A 261 8.78 5.95 -1.84
CA ASN A 261 9.22 7.18 -2.47
C ASN A 261 8.57 8.40 -1.79
N LEU A 262 9.28 8.99 -0.83
CA LEU A 262 8.81 10.14 -0.06
C LEU A 262 8.57 11.40 -0.91
N THR A 263 9.24 11.54 -2.05
CA THR A 263 9.00 12.66 -2.98
C THR A 263 7.65 12.49 -3.66
N HIS A 264 7.36 11.28 -4.17
CA HIS A 264 6.06 10.94 -4.74
C HIS A 264 4.96 11.07 -3.68
N LEU A 265 5.21 10.61 -2.45
CA LEU A 265 4.26 10.77 -1.35
C LEU A 265 3.97 12.25 -1.05
N TYR A 266 4.98 13.11 -1.02
CA TYR A 266 4.80 14.56 -0.82
C TYR A 266 3.99 15.20 -1.95
N ASN A 267 4.27 14.82 -3.19
CA ASN A 267 3.59 15.32 -4.39
C ASN A 267 2.19 14.73 -4.60
N GLY A 268 1.80 13.73 -3.81
CA GLY A 268 0.49 13.10 -3.92
C GLY A 268 0.41 11.96 -4.95
N ASP A 269 1.54 11.47 -5.44
CA ASP A 269 1.63 10.45 -6.48
C ASP A 269 1.53 9.01 -5.92
N ILE A 270 1.62 8.83 -4.60
CA ILE A 270 1.37 7.53 -3.96
C ILE A 270 -0.12 7.34 -3.75
N SER A 271 -0.68 6.28 -4.35
CA SER A 271 -2.10 5.98 -4.21
C SER A 271 -2.41 4.92 -3.13
N LEU A 272 -3.59 5.02 -2.53
CA LEU A 272 -4.10 3.97 -1.65
C LEU A 272 -4.30 2.65 -2.42
N LEU A 273 -4.86 2.72 -3.62
CA LEU A 273 -5.22 1.53 -4.41
C LEU A 273 -4.01 0.92 -5.10
N GLY A 274 -3.35 1.67 -5.97
CA GLY A 274 -2.26 1.19 -6.84
C GLY A 274 -0.96 0.90 -6.09
N PHE A 275 -0.76 1.47 -4.89
CA PHE A 275 0.40 1.20 -4.06
C PHE A 275 0.05 0.49 -2.76
N LEU A 276 -0.56 1.20 -1.80
CA LEU A 276 -0.63 0.76 -0.40
C LEU A 276 -1.42 -0.54 -0.21
N LEU A 277 -2.61 -0.66 -0.82
CA LEU A 277 -3.43 -1.87 -0.75
C LEU A 277 -2.97 -2.93 -1.76
N ARG A 278 -2.66 -2.52 -2.99
CA ARG A 278 -2.28 -3.46 -4.05
C ARG A 278 -1.01 -4.22 -3.73
N ARG A 279 0.01 -3.61 -3.12
CA ARG A 279 1.24 -4.33 -2.75
C ARG A 279 0.96 -5.45 -1.76
N GLU A 280 0.14 -5.18 -0.74
CA GLU A 280 -0.17 -6.12 0.34
C GLU A 280 -1.07 -7.26 -0.13
N ALA A 281 -2.14 -6.95 -0.87
CA ALA A 281 -3.09 -7.93 -1.38
C ALA A 281 -2.61 -8.65 -2.66
N GLY A 282 -1.68 -8.05 -3.39
CA GLY A 282 -1.11 -8.55 -4.63
C GLY A 282 0.20 -9.30 -4.40
N TYR A 283 1.32 -8.74 -4.86
CA TYR A 283 2.58 -9.47 -4.96
C TYR A 283 3.11 -9.99 -3.61
N ILE A 284 2.93 -9.24 -2.51
CA ILE A 284 3.36 -9.68 -1.18
C ILE A 284 2.51 -10.86 -0.70
N ALA A 285 1.19 -10.82 -0.91
CA ALA A 285 0.33 -11.97 -0.63
C ALA A 285 0.67 -13.17 -1.54
N LYS A 286 1.03 -12.94 -2.80
CA LYS A 286 1.46 -13.98 -3.75
C LYS A 286 2.79 -14.61 -3.38
N PHE A 287 3.71 -13.89 -2.72
CA PHE A 287 4.89 -14.53 -2.12
C PHE A 287 4.49 -15.55 -1.06
N VAL A 288 3.53 -15.25 -0.18
CA VAL A 288 3.12 -16.19 0.87
C VAL A 288 2.25 -17.32 0.32
N ARG A 289 1.36 -16.98 -0.61
CA ARG A 289 0.20 -17.80 -0.95
C ARG A 289 0.24 -18.37 -2.35
N GLY A 290 1.02 -17.84 -3.29
CA GLY A 290 0.95 -18.23 -4.69
C GLY A 290 -0.24 -17.64 -5.44
N LEU A 291 -0.54 -18.20 -6.61
CA LEU A 291 -1.60 -17.74 -7.51
C LEU A 291 -2.90 -18.53 -7.32
N CYS A 292 -4.01 -17.82 -7.52
CA CYS A 292 -5.33 -18.40 -7.75
C CYS A 292 -5.62 -18.40 -9.25
N LEU A 293 -5.60 -19.57 -9.87
CA LEU A 293 -5.91 -19.79 -11.30
C LEU A 293 -7.34 -20.28 -11.49
N ASP A 294 -7.86 -21.06 -10.54
CA ASP A 294 -9.24 -21.54 -10.53
C ASP A 294 -9.95 -21.22 -9.19
N ASP A 295 -11.08 -20.53 -9.26
CA ASP A 295 -11.90 -20.15 -8.10
C ASP A 295 -13.06 -21.15 -7.86
N SER A 296 -13.16 -22.20 -8.67
CA SER A 296 -14.22 -23.22 -8.57
C SER A 296 -14.18 -24.03 -7.27
N ALA A 297 -13.01 -24.08 -6.60
CA ALA A 297 -12.78 -24.86 -5.39
C ALA A 297 -13.40 -24.25 -4.11
N GLY A 298 -13.95 -23.03 -4.17
CA GLY A 298 -14.65 -22.41 -3.04
C GLY A 298 -13.75 -22.04 -1.86
N GLU A 299 -14.28 -22.15 -0.63
CA GLU A 299 -13.63 -21.59 0.57
C GLU A 299 -12.40 -22.36 1.09
N GLY A 300 -12.20 -23.62 0.65
CA GLY A 300 -11.05 -24.46 0.99
C GLY A 300 -9.81 -24.18 0.15
N TRP A 301 -9.56 -22.91 -0.18
CA TRP A 301 -8.57 -22.51 -1.19
C TRP A 301 -7.16 -23.01 -0.87
N TRP A 302 -6.54 -23.62 -1.89
CA TRP A 302 -5.15 -24.04 -1.94
C TRP A 302 -4.54 -23.46 -3.21
N PRO A 303 -3.28 -23.00 -3.23
CA PRO A 303 -2.73 -22.40 -4.44
C PRO A 303 -2.59 -23.37 -5.60
N ASP A 304 -2.93 -22.88 -6.78
CA ASP A 304 -2.73 -23.59 -8.04
C ASP A 304 -1.26 -23.52 -8.51
N ALA A 305 -0.57 -22.44 -8.14
CA ALA A 305 0.84 -22.25 -8.42
C ALA A 305 1.52 -21.44 -7.31
N ASP A 306 2.38 -22.10 -6.52
CA ASP A 306 3.23 -21.51 -5.49
C ASP A 306 4.68 -21.97 -5.65
N LYS A 307 5.61 -21.11 -5.23
CA LYS A 307 7.06 -21.37 -5.28
C LYS A 307 7.75 -20.79 -4.06
N PRO A 308 8.85 -21.38 -3.58
CA PRO A 308 9.69 -20.76 -2.57
C PRO A 308 10.41 -19.50 -3.12
N TRP A 309 10.69 -18.56 -2.24
CA TRP A 309 11.31 -17.26 -2.52
C TRP A 309 12.50 -16.98 -1.61
N VAL A 310 13.60 -16.57 -2.21
CA VAL A 310 14.78 -16.03 -1.52
C VAL A 310 14.78 -14.51 -1.64
N ALA A 311 14.99 -13.78 -0.54
CA ALA A 311 15.41 -12.38 -0.60
C ALA A 311 16.92 -12.27 -0.44
N ALA A 312 17.55 -11.46 -1.29
CA ALA A 312 18.96 -11.14 -1.23
C ALA A 312 19.14 -9.66 -0.90
N VAL A 313 19.56 -9.35 0.33
CA VAL A 313 19.63 -7.98 0.85
C VAL A 313 21.05 -7.45 0.76
N ASP A 314 21.30 -6.67 -0.29
CA ASP A 314 22.49 -5.83 -0.43
C ASP A 314 22.23 -4.43 0.14
N ALA A 315 23.22 -3.89 0.87
CA ALA A 315 23.26 -2.56 1.49
C ALA A 315 22.17 -2.27 2.54
N PHE A 316 20.88 -2.29 2.20
CA PHE A 316 19.81 -2.08 3.17
C PHE A 316 18.41 -2.44 2.66
N ALA A 317 17.55 -2.83 3.60
CA ALA A 317 16.11 -2.89 3.41
C ALA A 317 15.41 -1.91 4.37
N ILE A 318 14.82 -0.86 3.82
CA ILE A 318 14.15 0.22 4.56
C ILE A 318 12.67 0.19 4.25
N GLY A 319 11.82 0.51 5.24
CA GLY A 319 10.39 0.74 5.01
C GLY A 319 9.75 -0.47 4.35
N GLY A 320 9.07 -0.27 3.21
CA GLY A 320 8.40 -1.34 2.48
C GLY A 320 9.32 -2.49 2.05
N GLY A 321 10.61 -2.25 1.80
CA GLY A 321 11.60 -3.30 1.57
C GLY A 321 11.78 -4.23 2.77
N MET A 322 11.89 -3.69 3.99
CA MET A 322 11.96 -4.51 5.20
C MET A 322 10.65 -5.28 5.44
N GLN A 323 9.50 -4.74 5.02
CA GLN A 323 8.20 -5.38 5.17
C GLN A 323 8.04 -6.65 4.31
N ILE A 324 8.86 -6.81 3.26
CA ILE A 324 8.86 -7.99 2.38
C ILE A 324 9.56 -9.18 3.04
N LEU A 325 10.64 -8.94 3.80
CA LEU A 325 11.49 -10.00 4.35
C LEU A 325 10.73 -11.07 5.16
N PRO A 326 9.74 -10.72 6.00
CA PRO A 326 8.93 -11.70 6.73
C PRO A 326 8.07 -12.64 5.86
N THR A 327 8.04 -12.46 4.54
CA THR A 327 7.27 -13.30 3.61
C THR A 327 8.13 -14.27 2.79
N MET A 328 9.45 -14.18 2.97
CA MET A 328 10.44 -14.95 2.21
C MET A 328 10.73 -16.28 2.91
N ASP A 329 11.01 -17.34 2.15
CA ASP A 329 11.42 -18.64 2.71
C ASP A 329 12.87 -18.64 3.19
N ARG A 330 13.69 -17.75 2.61
CA ARG A 330 15.09 -17.57 2.97
C ARG A 330 15.52 -16.13 2.76
N VAL A 331 16.23 -15.55 3.73
CA VAL A 331 16.79 -14.19 3.64
C VAL A 331 18.32 -14.22 3.75
N VAL A 332 19.02 -14.01 2.64
CA VAL A 332 20.47 -13.86 2.61
C VAL A 332 20.81 -12.37 2.63
N ALA A 333 21.69 -11.95 3.54
CA ALA A 333 22.07 -10.55 3.70
C ALA A 333 23.59 -10.35 3.66
N ALA A 334 24.02 -9.23 3.09
CA ALA A 334 25.42 -8.81 3.18
C ALA A 334 25.76 -8.39 4.62
N ASP A 335 26.96 -8.66 5.10
CA ASP A 335 27.40 -8.32 6.46
C ASP A 335 27.44 -6.81 6.74
N ASP A 336 27.61 -6.00 5.70
CA ASP A 336 27.55 -4.55 5.72
C ASP A 336 26.12 -3.98 5.61
N SER A 337 25.10 -4.85 5.48
CA SER A 337 23.72 -4.43 5.30
C SER A 337 22.99 -4.12 6.62
N TRP A 338 21.88 -3.38 6.51
CA TRP A 338 21.06 -3.01 7.66
C TRP A 338 19.56 -2.87 7.31
N PHE A 339 18.73 -2.88 8.35
CA PHE A 339 17.26 -2.95 8.27
C PHE A 339 16.63 -1.87 9.13
N SER A 340 15.53 -1.27 8.64
CA SER A 340 14.74 -0.34 9.45
C SER A 340 13.30 -0.17 8.98
N LEU A 341 12.40 0.13 9.91
CA LEU A 341 11.04 0.60 9.64
C LEU A 341 10.88 2.03 10.17
N PRO A 342 11.13 3.07 9.35
CA PRO A 342 10.98 4.46 9.75
C PRO A 342 9.51 4.91 9.79
N ALA A 343 8.56 4.03 10.14
CA ALA A 343 7.12 4.27 10.05
C ALA A 343 6.65 5.54 10.79
N MET A 344 7.27 5.86 11.93
CA MET A 344 6.97 7.08 12.68
C MET A 344 7.48 8.35 11.98
N GLU A 345 8.61 8.26 11.28
CA GLU A 345 9.14 9.34 10.44
C GLU A 345 8.39 9.46 9.11
N GLU A 346 7.76 8.38 8.65
CA GLU A 346 6.93 8.36 7.45
C GLU A 346 5.48 8.75 7.74
N GLY A 347 5.02 8.68 9.00
CA GLY A 347 3.64 8.98 9.40
C GLY A 347 2.59 7.95 8.94
N LEU A 348 3.01 6.78 8.49
CA LEU A 348 2.17 5.74 7.90
C LEU A 348 2.22 4.43 8.71
N VAL A 349 1.23 3.55 8.50
CA VAL A 349 1.32 2.16 8.98
C VAL A 349 2.27 1.40 8.06
N PRO A 350 3.28 0.66 8.58
CA PRO A 350 4.24 -0.06 7.74
C PRO A 350 3.62 -1.37 7.23
N GLY A 351 2.58 -1.23 6.40
CA GLY A 351 1.89 -2.34 5.75
C GLY A 351 1.42 -3.40 6.73
N VAL A 352 1.73 -4.65 6.42
CA VAL A 352 1.41 -5.83 7.23
C VAL A 352 2.54 -6.20 8.20
N ALA A 353 3.61 -5.41 8.28
CA ALA A 353 4.73 -5.71 9.17
C ALA A 353 4.38 -5.68 10.66
N ASN A 354 3.37 -4.90 11.10
CA ASN A 354 2.93 -4.94 12.50
C ASN A 354 2.45 -6.35 12.89
N MET A 355 1.81 -7.06 11.96
CA MET A 355 1.35 -8.43 12.16
C MET A 355 2.53 -9.42 12.08
N ARG A 356 3.31 -9.36 10.98
CA ARG A 356 4.36 -10.34 10.70
C ARG A 356 5.58 -10.22 11.61
N LEU A 357 6.07 -9.00 11.86
CA LEU A 357 7.21 -8.81 12.76
C LEU A 357 6.85 -9.12 14.21
N LEU A 358 5.60 -8.92 14.62
CA LEU A 358 5.18 -9.33 15.97
C LEU A 358 5.32 -10.84 16.16
N HIS A 359 5.00 -11.63 15.13
CA HIS A 359 5.18 -13.07 15.12
C HIS A 359 6.66 -13.45 15.15
N LEU A 360 7.49 -12.88 14.26
CA LEU A 360 8.90 -13.25 14.12
C LEU A 360 9.79 -12.75 15.28
N THR A 361 9.57 -11.53 15.75
CA THR A 361 10.52 -10.84 16.65
C THR A 361 10.01 -10.68 18.08
N GLY A 362 8.73 -10.98 18.31
CA GLY A 362 8.07 -10.77 19.58
C GLY A 362 7.85 -9.29 19.93
N SER A 363 6.92 -9.09 20.87
CA SER A 363 6.34 -7.80 21.26
C SER A 363 7.31 -6.63 21.46
N ARG A 364 8.47 -6.87 22.11
CA ARG A 364 9.40 -5.80 22.48
C ARG A 364 10.29 -5.37 21.32
N LEU A 365 10.81 -6.31 20.54
CA LEU A 365 11.66 -5.96 19.40
C LEU A 365 10.84 -5.32 18.29
N SER A 366 9.63 -5.83 17.98
CA SER A 366 8.78 -5.20 16.95
C SER A 366 8.44 -3.75 17.30
N ARG A 367 8.14 -3.47 18.58
CA ARG A 367 7.92 -2.08 19.03
C ARG A 367 9.17 -1.23 18.85
N ARG A 368 10.35 -1.71 19.26
CA ARG A 368 11.61 -0.96 19.04
C ARG A 368 11.86 -0.67 17.55
N LEU A 369 11.57 -1.61 16.66
CA LEU A 369 11.70 -1.46 15.21
C LEU A 369 10.70 -0.42 14.67
N ILE A 370 9.41 -0.56 15.02
CA ILE A 370 8.32 0.22 14.41
C ILE A 370 8.17 1.60 15.06
N PHE A 371 8.10 1.66 16.39
CA PHE A 371 7.76 2.88 17.13
C PHE A 371 9.00 3.71 17.51
N TRP A 372 10.19 3.09 17.63
CA TRP A 372 11.45 3.78 17.97
C TRP A 372 12.43 3.84 16.79
N GLY A 373 12.05 3.32 15.62
CA GLY A 373 12.89 3.36 14.41
C GLY A 373 14.25 2.67 14.60
N ARG A 374 14.36 1.66 15.48
CA ARG A 374 15.63 0.97 15.72
C ARG A 374 16.16 0.42 14.39
N LYS A 375 17.37 0.80 14.03
CA LYS A 375 18.13 0.19 12.94
C LYS A 375 18.82 -1.07 13.45
N LEU A 376 18.75 -2.14 12.67
CA LEU A 376 19.48 -3.39 12.92
C LEU A 376 20.51 -3.61 11.82
N ARG A 377 21.73 -3.99 12.18
CA ARG A 377 22.72 -4.50 11.22
C ARG A 377 22.53 -5.98 10.99
N ALA A 378 22.91 -6.50 9.83
CA ALA A 378 22.87 -7.94 9.55
C ALA A 378 23.75 -8.79 10.49
N THR A 379 24.71 -8.17 11.15
CA THR A 379 25.59 -8.79 12.14
C THR A 379 25.07 -8.68 13.58
N ASP A 380 23.98 -7.94 13.82
CA ASP A 380 23.35 -7.90 15.14
C ASP A 380 22.68 -9.26 15.42
N PRO A 381 22.80 -9.84 16.64
CA PRO A 381 22.20 -11.14 16.95
C PRO A 381 20.68 -11.18 16.69
N GLU A 382 19.99 -10.06 16.88
CA GLU A 382 18.54 -9.97 16.66
C GLU A 382 18.13 -9.99 15.20
N ALA A 383 19.05 -9.75 14.25
CA ALA A 383 18.76 -9.90 12.82
C ALA A 383 18.45 -11.36 12.46
N SER A 384 18.99 -12.33 13.20
CA SER A 384 18.75 -13.77 12.98
C SER A 384 17.28 -14.20 13.08
N LEU A 385 16.39 -13.32 13.57
CA LEU A 385 14.95 -13.56 13.64
C LEU A 385 14.22 -13.40 12.30
N PHE A 386 14.88 -12.81 11.31
CA PHE A 386 14.36 -12.63 9.94
C PHE A 386 15.46 -12.62 8.87
N VAL A 387 16.72 -12.84 9.26
CA VAL A 387 17.87 -13.04 8.38
C VAL A 387 18.43 -14.42 8.67
N ASP A 388 18.52 -15.20 7.62
CA ASP A 388 18.81 -16.61 7.65
C ASP A 388 20.30 -16.91 7.50
N GLU A 389 21.00 -16.02 6.79
CA GLU A 389 22.41 -16.13 6.47
C GLU A 389 23.00 -14.75 6.21
N THR A 390 24.06 -14.43 6.94
CA THR A 390 24.83 -13.20 6.75
C THR A 390 26.19 -13.57 6.19
N VAL A 391 26.56 -13.01 5.03
CA VAL A 391 27.83 -13.29 4.33
C VAL A 391 28.55 -12.01 3.94
N PRO A 392 29.87 -12.05 3.71
CA PRO A 392 30.58 -10.94 3.07
C PRO A 392 29.92 -10.52 1.76
N ALA A 393 29.92 -9.22 1.46
CA ALA A 393 29.27 -8.67 0.27
C ALA A 393 29.74 -9.30 -1.06
N ASP A 394 31.01 -9.70 -1.16
CA ASP A 394 31.59 -10.38 -2.33
C ASP A 394 31.21 -11.87 -2.44
N ALA A 395 30.66 -12.46 -1.39
CA ALA A 395 30.17 -13.83 -1.35
C ALA A 395 28.65 -13.95 -1.63
N MET A 396 27.92 -12.83 -1.70
CA MET A 396 26.46 -12.79 -1.85
C MET A 396 25.94 -13.61 -3.02
N ASP A 397 26.57 -13.51 -4.21
CA ASP A 397 26.12 -14.23 -5.40
C ASP A 397 26.18 -15.75 -5.22
N GLY A 398 27.23 -16.24 -4.55
CA GLY A 398 27.38 -17.67 -4.24
C GLY A 398 26.36 -18.13 -3.21
N ALA A 399 26.19 -17.36 -2.13
CA ALA A 399 25.24 -17.67 -1.07
C ALA A 399 23.79 -17.68 -1.56
N VAL A 400 23.39 -16.72 -2.40
CA VAL A 400 22.04 -16.66 -2.99
C VAL A 400 21.78 -17.86 -3.91
N ARG A 401 22.75 -18.25 -4.75
CA ARG A 401 22.61 -19.46 -5.58
C ARG A 401 22.51 -20.73 -4.74
N ALA A 402 23.32 -20.84 -3.68
CA ALA A 402 23.27 -21.98 -2.78
C ALA A 402 21.92 -22.07 -2.04
N ALA A 403 21.42 -20.93 -1.53
CA ALA A 403 20.11 -20.82 -0.90
C ALA A 403 18.98 -21.24 -1.86
N ALA A 404 18.98 -20.73 -3.09
CA ALA A 404 17.97 -21.08 -4.08
C ALA A 404 18.04 -22.57 -4.45
N GLY A 405 19.23 -23.13 -4.67
CA GLY A 405 19.41 -24.57 -4.93
C GLY A 405 18.97 -25.47 -3.77
N HIS A 406 19.03 -24.98 -2.53
CA HIS A 406 18.51 -25.70 -1.37
C HIS A 406 16.97 -25.72 -1.33
N LEU A 407 16.32 -24.66 -1.82
CA LEU A 407 14.86 -24.58 -1.90
C LEU A 407 14.28 -25.31 -3.13
N ASP A 408 15.10 -25.60 -4.14
CA ASP A 408 14.72 -26.42 -5.30
C ASP A 408 14.73 -27.92 -4.95
N GLN A 409 13.91 -28.30 -3.97
CA GLN A 409 13.74 -29.68 -3.52
C GLN A 409 12.26 -30.06 -3.55
N PRO A 410 11.89 -31.29 -3.97
CA PRO A 410 10.48 -31.66 -4.18
C PRO A 410 9.56 -31.47 -2.96
N ALA A 411 10.09 -31.57 -1.75
CA ALA A 411 9.32 -31.47 -0.51
C ALA A 411 9.08 -30.02 -0.04
N VAL A 412 9.80 -29.03 -0.57
CA VAL A 412 9.80 -27.66 -0.05
C VAL A 412 8.43 -27.01 -0.21
N GLY A 413 7.82 -27.08 -1.39
CA GLY A 413 6.50 -26.47 -1.64
C GLY A 413 5.41 -27.00 -0.69
N ALA A 414 5.37 -28.32 -0.47
CA ALA A 414 4.39 -28.91 0.44
C ALA A 414 4.58 -28.45 1.90
N ASN A 415 5.82 -28.44 2.40
CA ASN A 415 6.10 -28.00 3.76
C ASN A 415 5.85 -26.48 3.93
N ARG A 416 6.26 -25.66 2.96
CA ARG A 416 6.01 -24.22 2.93
C ARG A 416 4.52 -23.91 3.10
N ARG A 417 3.65 -24.58 2.33
CA ARG A 417 2.20 -24.36 2.43
C ARG A 417 1.66 -24.70 3.82
N MET A 418 2.15 -25.77 4.44
CA MET A 418 1.75 -26.15 5.80
C MET A 418 2.23 -25.17 6.87
N LEU A 419 3.44 -24.60 6.72
CA LEU A 419 3.94 -23.55 7.61
C LEU A 419 3.10 -22.27 7.46
N ASN A 420 2.92 -21.79 6.22
CA ASN A 420 2.19 -20.56 5.92
C ASN A 420 0.72 -20.62 6.38
N LEU A 421 0.10 -21.81 6.33
CA LEU A 421 -1.27 -22.03 6.83
C LEU A 421 -1.40 -21.70 8.32
N VAL A 422 -0.38 -21.99 9.12
CA VAL A 422 -0.37 -21.79 10.58
C VAL A 422 0.16 -20.40 10.94
N GLU A 423 1.22 -19.95 10.27
CA GLU A 423 1.86 -18.65 10.54
C GLU A 423 0.96 -17.48 10.19
N GLU A 424 0.25 -17.57 9.05
CA GLU A 424 -0.62 -16.49 8.57
C GLU A 424 -1.95 -17.03 8.02
N PRO A 425 -2.87 -17.49 8.89
CA PRO A 425 -4.21 -17.92 8.49
C PRO A 425 -4.92 -16.82 7.70
N ILE A 426 -5.64 -17.19 6.64
CA ILE A 426 -6.26 -16.22 5.73
C ILE A 426 -7.21 -15.25 6.45
N ASP A 427 -7.95 -15.72 7.46
CA ASP A 427 -8.84 -14.86 8.26
C ASP A 427 -8.09 -13.87 9.15
N LEU A 428 -6.88 -14.20 9.60
CA LEU A 428 -6.04 -13.25 10.34
C LEU A 428 -5.56 -12.15 9.40
N PHE A 429 -5.00 -12.54 8.25
CA PHE A 429 -4.55 -11.61 7.22
C PHE A 429 -5.68 -10.71 6.72
N ARG A 430 -6.84 -11.29 6.37
CA ARG A 430 -8.02 -10.56 5.90
C ARG A 430 -8.51 -9.52 6.91
N ARG A 431 -8.67 -9.89 8.19
CA ARG A 431 -9.12 -8.95 9.23
C ARG A 431 -8.09 -7.86 9.50
N TYR A 432 -6.80 -8.19 9.47
CA TYR A 432 -5.75 -7.17 9.58
C TYR A 432 -5.81 -6.20 8.40
N LEU A 433 -5.88 -6.72 7.16
CA LEU A 433 -5.93 -5.92 5.95
C LEU A 433 -7.19 -5.05 5.88
N ALA A 434 -8.32 -5.53 6.40
CA ALA A 434 -9.55 -4.75 6.54
C ALA A 434 -9.33 -3.50 7.40
N GLN A 435 -8.66 -3.63 8.55
CA GLN A 435 -8.35 -2.49 9.40
C GLN A 435 -7.27 -1.59 8.79
N TYR A 436 -6.24 -2.20 8.19
CA TYR A 436 -5.20 -1.46 7.47
C TYR A 436 -5.79 -0.57 6.38
N ALA A 437 -6.75 -1.06 5.59
CA ALA A 437 -7.35 -0.28 4.51
C ALA A 437 -7.93 1.06 4.98
N TYR A 438 -8.59 1.06 6.13
CA TYR A 438 -9.15 2.28 6.70
C TYR A 438 -8.12 3.14 7.43
N GLU A 439 -7.33 2.53 8.33
CA GLU A 439 -6.35 3.28 9.13
C GLU A 439 -5.28 3.92 8.24
N GLN A 440 -4.83 3.21 7.21
CA GLN A 440 -3.86 3.73 6.27
C GLN A 440 -4.43 4.89 5.45
N ALA A 441 -5.68 4.77 4.96
CA ALA A 441 -6.34 5.85 4.22
C ALA A 441 -6.50 7.11 5.10
N ARG A 442 -6.85 6.96 6.38
CA ARG A 442 -6.89 8.09 7.33
C ARG A 442 -5.51 8.71 7.51
N GLN A 443 -4.48 7.89 7.73
CA GLN A 443 -3.12 8.36 7.98
C GLN A 443 -2.56 9.11 6.76
N LEU A 444 -2.82 8.59 5.55
CA LEU A 444 -2.43 9.19 4.27
C LEU A 444 -2.93 10.64 4.10
N HIS A 445 -4.04 11.02 4.74
CA HIS A 445 -4.57 12.39 4.69
C HIS A 445 -4.56 13.10 6.04
N SER A 446 -3.83 12.56 7.02
CA SER A 446 -3.80 13.11 8.37
C SER A 446 -2.98 14.42 8.44
N PRO A 447 -3.37 15.39 9.29
CA PRO A 447 -2.55 16.56 9.56
C PRO A 447 -1.15 16.22 10.09
N GLY A 448 -1.03 15.11 10.83
CA GLY A 448 0.24 14.61 11.35
C GLY A 448 1.20 14.19 10.24
N LEU A 449 0.73 13.38 9.28
CA LEU A 449 1.53 13.00 8.11
C LEU A 449 1.99 14.23 7.33
N ILE A 450 1.08 15.15 7.03
CA ILE A 450 1.39 16.37 6.27
C ILE A 450 2.50 17.15 6.97
N THR A 451 2.39 17.36 8.28
CA THR A 451 3.41 18.06 9.09
C THR A 451 4.76 17.34 9.02
N THR A 452 4.76 16.01 9.11
CA THR A 452 5.97 15.20 9.01
C THR A 452 6.64 15.31 7.65
N LEU A 453 5.86 15.27 6.56
CA LEU A 453 6.36 15.43 5.19
C LEU A 453 6.94 16.83 4.96
N GLU A 454 6.27 17.88 5.44
CA GLU A 454 6.75 19.26 5.37
C GLU A 454 8.09 19.44 6.10
N ASN A 455 8.19 18.92 7.34
CA ASN A 455 9.43 18.97 8.11
C ASN A 455 10.58 18.25 7.40
N THR A 456 10.30 17.05 6.86
CA THR A 456 11.28 16.26 6.12
C THR A 456 11.75 16.98 4.86
N TRP A 457 10.82 17.59 4.11
CA TRP A 457 11.13 18.32 2.89
C TRP A 457 11.94 19.60 3.17
N VAL A 458 11.51 20.41 4.14
CA VAL A 458 12.24 21.62 4.58
C VAL A 458 13.66 21.28 5.02
N ASN A 459 13.85 20.19 5.77
CA ASN A 459 15.17 19.75 6.21
C ASN A 459 16.05 19.29 5.04
N ARG A 460 15.50 18.58 4.03
CA ARG A 460 16.22 18.22 2.81
C ARG A 460 16.65 19.45 2.01
N SER A 461 15.76 20.44 1.84
CA SER A 461 16.08 21.69 1.12
C SER A 461 17.13 22.54 1.83
N ARG A 462 17.14 22.56 3.17
CA ARG A 462 18.18 23.24 3.98
C ARG A 462 19.53 22.53 3.91
N GLY A 463 19.54 21.20 3.88
CA GLY A 463 20.77 20.42 3.69
C GLY A 463 21.42 20.65 2.32
N ALA A 464 20.61 20.75 1.26
CA ALA A 464 21.09 21.04 -0.09
C ALA A 464 21.67 22.46 -0.25
N SER A 465 21.09 23.46 0.44
CA SER A 465 21.57 24.85 0.42
C SER A 465 22.78 25.11 1.34
N GLY A 466 22.95 24.32 2.40
CA GLY A 466 24.15 24.33 3.25
C GLY A 466 25.39 23.72 2.57
N ALA A 467 25.21 22.69 1.73
CA ALA A 467 26.30 22.06 0.98
C ALA A 467 26.90 22.97 -0.11
N THR A 468 26.12 23.90 -0.65
CA THR A 468 26.61 24.93 -1.60
C THR A 468 27.34 26.08 -0.93
N ALA A 469 27.17 26.30 0.38
CA ALA A 469 27.80 27.39 1.12
C ALA A 469 29.16 27.03 1.74
N SER A 470 29.54 25.75 1.76
CA SER A 470 30.82 25.27 2.30
C SER A 470 31.92 25.04 1.25
N GLN A 471 31.74 25.54 0.02
CA GLN A 471 32.76 25.55 -1.04
C GLN A 471 33.04 26.96 -1.58
N GLY A 472 32.83 27.99 -0.75
CA GLY A 472 33.15 29.40 -1.05
C GLY A 472 34.40 29.87 -0.34
#